data_AF-A0A5M8RL56-F1
#
_entry.id   AF-A0A5M8RL56-F1
#
_cell.length_a   1.000
_cell.length_b   1.000
_cell.length_c   1.000
_cell.angle_alpha   90.00
_cell.angle_beta   90.00
_cell.angle_gamma   90.00
#
_symmetry.space_group_name_H-M   'P 1'
#
loop_
_entity.id
_entity.type
_entity.pdbx_description
1 polymer ?
#
loop_
_entity_poly.entity_id
_entity_poly.type
_entity_poly.pdbx_seq_one_letter_code
_entity_poly.pdbx_strand_id
1 'polypeptide(L)' 'MSGISTKFSYKQLHTLKHALLKYMLRDGITDKDFKSEQALLLKINYQIEEMKERYNI' A
#
# COMPACT_ATOMS: atom_id res chain seq x y z
N MET A 1 19.31 -18.55 10.29
CA MET A 1 18.85 -17.17 10.01
C MET A 1 17.36 -17.24 9.73
N SER A 2 16.54 -16.93 10.74
CA SER A 2 15.08 -16.86 10.62
C SER A 2 14.75 -15.67 9.73
N GLY A 3 14.49 -15.95 8.45
CA GLY A 3 14.04 -14.95 7.49
C GLY A 3 12.77 -14.32 8.04
N ILE A 4 12.87 -13.08 8.52
CA ILE A 4 11.70 -12.27 8.83
C ILE A 4 10.95 -12.19 7.50
N SER A 5 9.85 -12.93 7.40
CA SER A 5 8.87 -12.72 6.36
C SER A 5 8.37 -11.31 6.58
N THR A 6 8.97 -10.32 5.90
CA THR A 6 8.51 -8.93 5.87
C THR A 6 7.24 -8.84 5.04
N LYS A 7 6.31 -9.79 5.21
CA LYS A 7 4.94 -9.67 4.71
C LYS A 7 4.23 -8.76 5.70
N PHE A 8 3.93 -7.54 5.24
CA PHE A 8 3.04 -6.65 5.96
C PHE A 8 1.72 -7.38 6.28
N SER A 9 1.26 -7.25 7.51
CA SER A 9 -0.07 -7.74 7.89
C SER A 9 -1.17 -6.96 7.17
N TYR A 10 -2.36 -7.56 7.05
CA TYR A 10 -3.52 -6.92 6.42
C TYR A 10 -3.81 -5.52 7.00
N LYS A 11 -3.74 -5.38 8.33
CA LYS A 11 -3.90 -4.09 9.01
C LYS A 11 -2.82 -3.08 8.60
N GLN A 12 -1.56 -3.52 8.53
CA GLN A 12 -0.44 -2.67 8.11
C GLN A 12 -0.59 -2.21 6.65
N LEU A 13 -1.07 -3.08 5.75
CA LEU A 13 -1.34 -2.71 4.35
C LEU A 13 -2.43 -1.63 4.25
N HIS A 14 -3.50 -1.75 5.04
CA HIS A 14 -4.54 -0.70 5.10
C HIS A 14 -4.02 0.61 5.69
N THR A 15 -3.16 0.54 6.72
CA THR A 15 -2.50 1.73 7.27
C THR A 15 -1.61 2.41 6.22
N LEU A 16 -0.82 1.63 5.47
CA LEU A 16 0.02 2.12 4.37
C LEU A 16 -0.83 2.77 3.28
N LYS A 17 -1.88 2.10 2.83
CA LYS A 17 -2.85 2.66 1.87
C LYS A 17 -3.39 4.01 2.33
N HIS A 18 -3.81 4.12 3.58
CA HIS A 18 -4.34 5.36 4.14
C HIS A 18 -3.29 6.48 4.22
N ALA A 19 -2.06 6.13 4.63
CA ALA A 19 -0.95 7.08 4.69
C ALA A 19 -0.59 7.62 3.30
N LEU A 20 -0.54 6.75 2.29
CA LEU A 20 -0.31 7.14 0.89
C LEU A 20 -1.38 8.08 0.36
N LEU A 21 -2.65 7.76 0.59
CA LEU A 21 -3.74 8.65 0.16
C LEU A 21 -3.63 10.03 0.79
N LYS A 22 -3.29 10.12 2.08
CA LYS A 22 -3.03 11.41 2.74
C LYS A 22 -1.83 12.15 2.16
N TYR A 23 -0.76 11.42 1.85
CA TYR A 23 0.43 12.00 1.23
C TYR A 23 0.15 12.55 -0.16
N MET A 24 -0.67 11.86 -0.95
CA MET A 24 -1.10 12.30 -2.28
C MET A 24 -2.02 13.54 -2.27
N LEU A 25 -2.68 13.84 -1.14
CA LEU A 25 -3.51 15.02 -0.95
C LEU A 25 -2.74 16.25 -0.44
N ARG A 26 -1.42 16.14 -0.27
CA ARG A 26 -0.59 17.24 0.21
C ARG A 26 -0.47 18.36 -0.83
N ASP A 27 -0.56 19.60 -0.36
CA ASP A 27 -0.25 20.77 -1.19
C ASP A 27 1.20 20.76 -1.69
N GLY A 28 1.37 20.95 -3.01
CA GLY A 28 2.67 20.99 -3.66
C GLY A 28 3.18 19.63 -4.17
N ILE A 29 2.32 18.61 -4.26
CA ILE A 29 2.69 17.35 -4.93
C ILE A 29 2.93 17.60 -6.43
N THR A 30 4.02 17.05 -6.96
CA THR A 30 4.27 17.12 -8.42
C THR A 30 3.55 16.00 -9.15
N ASP A 31 3.22 16.20 -10.43
CA ASP A 31 2.62 15.14 -11.26
C ASP A 31 3.47 13.85 -11.31
N LYS A 32 4.78 14.00 -11.17
CA LYS A 32 5.71 12.87 -11.12
C LYS A 32 5.58 12.09 -9.83
N ASP A 33 5.48 12.78 -8.69
CA ASP A 33 5.24 12.16 -7.39
C ASP A 33 3.88 11.47 -7.38
N PHE A 34 2.84 12.15 -7.88
CA PHE A 34 1.49 11.59 -7.99
C PHE A 34 1.46 10.28 -8.78
N LYS A 35 2.12 10.22 -9.95
CA LYS A 35 2.21 8.98 -10.75
C LYS A 35 2.97 7.88 -10.02
N SER A 36 4.04 8.23 -9.32
CA SER A 36 4.84 7.28 -8.56
C SER A 36 4.03 6.68 -7.41
N GLU A 37 3.30 7.51 -6.67
CA GLU A 37 2.48 7.05 -5.54
C GLU A 37 1.20 6.35 -5.97
N GLN A 38 0.63 6.72 -7.12
CA GLN A 38 -0.47 5.96 -7.71
C GLN A 38 -0.04 4.54 -8.07
N ALA A 39 1.17 4.36 -8.63
CA ALA A 39 1.72 3.04 -8.92
C ALA A 39 1.98 2.23 -7.64
N LEU A 40 2.43 2.89 -6.57
CA LEU A 40 2.62 2.25 -5.26
C LEU A 40 1.29 1.83 -4.63
N LEU A 41 0.26 2.68 -4.74
CA LEU A 41 -1.09 2.42 -4.26
C LEU A 41 -1.72 1.20 -4.94
N LEU A 42 -1.51 1.05 -6.26
CA LEU A 42 -1.96 -0.12 -7.01
C LEU A 42 -1.32 -1.41 -6.50
N LYS A 43 -0.02 -1.41 -6.21
CA LYS A 43 0.69 -2.56 -5.64
C LYS A 43 0.14 -2.96 -4.27
N ILE A 44 -0.14 -1.97 -3.41
CA ILE A 44 -0.69 -2.23 -2.08
C ILE A 44 -2.12 -2.77 -2.17
N ASN A 45 -2.96 -2.20 -3.06
CA ASN A 45 -4.31 -2.72 -3.28
C ASN A 45 -4.27 -4.17 -3.78
N TYR A 46 -3.38 -4.49 -4.72
CA TYR A 46 -3.21 -5.87 -5.19
C TYR A 46 -2.83 -6.83 -4.05
N GLN A 47 -1.89 -6.43 -3.18
CA GLN A 47 -1.52 -7.23 -2.01
C GLN A 47 -2.68 -7.40 -1.01
N ILE A 48 -3.51 -6.37 -0.83
CA ILE A 48 -4.71 -6.45 0.01
C ILE A 48 -5.70 -7.47 -0.57
N GLU A 49 -5.96 -7.44 -1.87
CA GLU A 49 -6.85 -8.39 -2.54
C GLU A 49 -6.28 -9.82 -2.51
N GLU A 50 -4.99 -10.02 -2.77
CA GLU A 50 -4.35 -11.33 -2.59
C GLU A 50 -4.49 -11.87 -1.16
N MET A 51 -4.40 -10.99 -0.15
CA MET A 51 -4.62 -11.40 1.23
C MET A 51 -6.09 -11.75 1.49
N LYS A 52 -7.04 -10.97 0.98
CA LYS A 52 -8.46 -11.32 1.09
C LYS A 52 -8.77 -12.67 0.46
N GLU A 53 -8.27 -12.93 -0.74
CA GLU A 53 -8.42 -14.23 -1.41
C GLU A 53 -7.80 -15.37 -0.59
N ARG A 54 -6.58 -15.20 -0.07
CA ARG A 54 -5.89 -16.23 0.72
C ARG A 54 -6.58 -16.54 2.05
N TYR A 55 -7.15 -15.53 2.69
CA TYR A 55 -7.78 -15.66 4.01
C TYR A 55 -9.31 -15.72 3.95
N ASN A 56 -9.89 -15.65 2.75
CA ASN A 56 -11.32 -15.67 2.47
C ASN A 56 -12.12 -14.59 3.26
N ILE A 57 -11.57 -13.37 3.33
CA ILE A 57 -12.10 -12.21 4.08
C ILE A 57 -12.76 -11.18 3.16
#